data_AF-A0AAE4V063-F1
#
_entry.id   AF-A0AAE4V063-F1
#
_cell.length_a   1.000
_cell.length_b   1.000
_cell.length_c   1.000
_cell.angle_alpha   90.00
_cell.angle_beta   90.00
_cell.angle_gamma   90.00
#
_symmetry.space_group_name_H-M   'P 1'
#
loop_
_entity.id
_entity.type
_entity.pdbx_description
1 polymer ?
#
loop_
_entity_poly.entity_id
_entity_poly.type
_entity_poly.pdbx_seq_one_letter_code
_entity_poly.pdbx_strand_id
1 'polypeptide(L)'
;MQRTIFEKDHEAYRETVREFLAREIEPHYERWESDKLIDRSAWLAAGKSGLIGLGAPEEFGGSGVTDYRFRYVVAEEIARTATTSFGSGLSVHDDIVIPYIVNLGTDEQ
;
A
#
# COMPACT_ATOMS: atom_id res chain seq x y z
N MET A 1 -7.69 -2.24 23.94
CA MET A 1 -8.21 -3.63 23.79
C MET A 1 -7.32 -4.33 22.76
N GLN A 2 -6.81 -5.52 23.03
CA GLN A 2 -5.98 -6.25 22.07
C GLN A 2 -6.87 -6.81 20.96
N ARG A 3 -6.55 -6.52 19.70
CA ARG A 3 -7.29 -7.05 18.53
C ARG A 3 -6.85 -8.49 18.28
N THR A 4 -7.81 -9.38 18.04
CA THR A 4 -7.57 -10.83 17.88
C THR A 4 -7.68 -11.31 16.43
N ILE A 5 -7.92 -10.40 15.48
CA ILE A 5 -8.08 -10.73 14.05
C ILE A 5 -6.74 -10.80 13.31
N PHE A 6 -5.67 -10.22 13.86
CA PHE A 6 -4.35 -10.17 13.25
C PHE A 6 -3.45 -11.28 13.78
N GLU A 7 -2.68 -11.86 12.87
CA GLU A 7 -1.68 -12.89 13.16
C GLU A 7 -0.26 -12.29 13.12
N LYS A 8 0.75 -13.10 13.44
CA LYS A 8 2.15 -12.63 13.51
C LYS A 8 2.62 -11.97 12.22
N ASP A 9 2.23 -12.52 11.06
CA ASP A 9 2.65 -11.98 9.76
C ASP A 9 1.99 -10.62 9.47
N HIS A 10 0.76 -10.40 9.94
CA HIS A 10 0.08 -9.11 9.83
C HIS A 10 0.77 -8.05 10.68
N GLU A 11 1.19 -8.40 11.90
CA GLU A 11 1.91 -7.48 12.78
C GLU A 11 3.34 -7.23 12.28
N ALA A 12 4.02 -8.23 11.72
CA ALA A 12 5.32 -8.02 11.07
C ALA A 12 5.18 -7.07 9.86
N TYR A 13 4.16 -7.29 9.02
CA TYR A 13 3.88 -6.41 7.90
C TYR A 13 3.50 -4.99 8.35
N ARG A 14 2.79 -4.86 9.48
CA ARG A 14 2.48 -3.55 10.07
C ARG A 14 3.74 -2.75 10.38
N GLU A 15 4.76 -3.38 10.97
CA GLU A 15 6.03 -2.70 11.23
C GLU A 15 6.73 -2.29 9.92
N THR A 16 6.70 -3.14 8.87
CA THR A 16 7.22 -2.76 7.55
C THR A 16 6.51 -1.54 6.97
N VAL A 17 5.17 -1.50 7.01
CA VAL A 17 4.39 -0.35 6.53
C VAL A 17 4.71 0.89 7.35
N ARG A 18 4.80 0.77 8.67
CA ARG A 18 5.16 1.85 9.59
C ARG A 18 6.50 2.48 9.24
N GLU A 19 7.53 1.65 9.10
CA GLU A 19 8.88 2.11 8.77
C GLU A 19 8.92 2.77 7.39
N PHE A 20 8.20 2.23 6.42
CA PHE A 20 8.07 2.84 5.10
C PHE A 20 7.44 4.24 5.18
N LEU A 21 6.30 4.38 5.87
CA LEU A 21 5.62 5.68 6.00
C LEU A 21 6.53 6.71 6.69
N ALA A 22 7.17 6.32 7.79
CA ALA A 22 8.06 7.20 8.55
C ALA A 22 9.28 7.66 7.76
N ARG A 23 9.83 6.81 6.88
CA ARG A 23 11.04 7.12 6.12
C ARG A 23 10.75 7.81 4.79
N GLU A 24 9.74 7.35 4.06
CA GLU A 24 9.53 7.72 2.65
C GLU A 24 8.39 8.74 2.46
N ILE A 25 7.43 8.80 3.38
CA ILE A 25 6.18 9.55 3.19
C ILE A 25 6.10 10.75 4.15
N GLU A 26 6.11 10.51 5.45
CA GLU A 26 5.92 11.56 6.48
C GLU A 26 6.86 12.77 6.32
N PRO A 27 8.17 12.62 6.01
CA PRO A 27 9.08 13.75 5.87
C PRO A 27 8.76 14.72 4.72
N HIS A 28 7.94 14.30 3.77
CA HIS A 28 7.63 15.06 2.55
C HIS A 28 6.14 15.42 2.43
N TYR A 29 5.30 14.85 3.28
CA TYR A 29 3.85 14.85 3.10
C TYR A 29 3.24 16.26 3.12
N GLU A 30 3.62 17.11 4.08
CA GLU A 30 3.08 18.49 4.16
C GLU A 30 3.39 19.31 2.89
N ARG A 31 4.58 19.12 2.32
CA ARG A 31 4.95 19.76 1.04
C ARG A 31 4.05 19.26 -0.09
N TRP A 32 3.87 17.95 -0.20
CA TRP A 32 3.02 17.37 -1.25
C TRP A 32 1.56 17.84 -1.15
N GLU A 33 1.05 18.01 0.06
CA GLU A 33 -0.29 18.56 0.28
C GLU A 33 -0.39 20.03 -0.19
N SER A 34 0.59 20.86 0.16
CA SER A 34 0.66 22.26 -0.30
C SER A 34 0.76 22.33 -1.83
N ASP A 35 1.63 21.53 -2.43
CA ASP A 35 1.92 21.52 -3.87
C ASP A 35 0.86 20.75 -4.68
N LYS A 36 -0.02 20.02 -4.00
CA LYS A 36 -1.05 19.12 -4.56
C LYS A 36 -0.45 18.05 -5.49
N LEU A 37 0.77 17.62 -5.17
CA LEU A 37 1.53 16.70 -6.00
C LEU A 37 2.40 15.80 -5.13
N ILE A 38 2.07 14.50 -5.13
CA ILE A 38 2.92 13.47 -4.54
C ILE A 38 4.02 13.11 -5.54
N ASP A 39 5.27 13.12 -5.09
CA ASP A 39 6.41 12.84 -5.96
C ASP A 39 6.38 11.42 -6.52
N ARG A 40 6.83 11.28 -7.78
CA ARG A 40 6.95 9.98 -8.45
C ARG A 40 7.83 8.99 -7.67
N SER A 41 8.83 9.49 -6.94
CA SER A 41 9.71 8.66 -6.12
C SER A 41 8.98 7.91 -5.01
N ALA A 42 7.91 8.48 -4.44
CA ALA A 42 7.12 7.83 -3.40
C ALA A 42 6.45 6.56 -3.93
N TRP A 43 5.84 6.63 -5.12
CA TRP A 43 5.21 5.48 -5.78
C TRP A 43 6.22 4.41 -6.17
N LEU A 44 7.40 4.81 -6.68
CA LEU A 44 8.47 3.87 -7.00
C LEU A 44 9.02 3.18 -5.74
N ALA A 45 9.13 3.90 -4.63
CA ALA A 45 9.55 3.33 -3.35
C ALA A 45 8.50 2.36 -2.79
N ALA A 46 7.21 2.70 -2.90
CA ALA A 46 6.12 1.84 -2.45
C ALA A 46 6.08 0.51 -3.23
N GLY A 47 6.21 0.57 -4.57
CA GLY A 47 6.31 -0.64 -5.40
C GLY A 47 7.51 -1.52 -5.04
N LYS A 48 8.71 -0.92 -4.87
CA LYS A 48 9.91 -1.66 -4.44
C LYS A 48 9.80 -2.29 -3.06
N SER A 49 8.97 -1.71 -2.19
CA SER A 49 8.76 -2.18 -0.81
C SER A 49 7.64 -3.21 -0.72
N GLY A 50 6.99 -3.58 -1.83
CA GLY A 50 5.87 -4.52 -1.86
C GLY A 50 4.57 -3.97 -1.27
N LEU A 51 4.45 -2.64 -1.11
CA LEU A 51 3.22 -1.99 -0.61
C LEU A 51 2.18 -1.77 -1.72
N ILE A 52 2.60 -1.90 -2.99
CA ILE A 52 1.73 -1.89 -4.17
C ILE A 52 1.81 -3.28 -4.81
N GLY A 53 0.67 -3.81 -5.21
CA GLY A 53 0.57 -5.11 -5.88
C GLY A 53 0.55 -6.32 -4.94
N LEU A 54 0.16 -6.15 -3.68
CA LEU A 54 0.06 -7.25 -2.70
C LEU A 54 -0.75 -8.44 -3.22
N GLY A 55 -1.93 -8.16 -3.78
CA GLY A 55 -2.84 -9.18 -4.30
C GLY A 55 -2.59 -9.59 -5.76
N ALA A 56 -1.63 -8.96 -6.45
CA ALA A 56 -1.31 -9.35 -7.82
C ALA A 56 -0.61 -10.72 -7.85
N PRO A 57 -0.83 -11.53 -8.90
CA PRO A 57 -0.12 -12.80 -9.09
C PRO A 57 1.40 -12.63 -9.11
N GLU A 58 2.11 -13.64 -8.61
CA GLU A 58 3.59 -13.63 -8.55
C GLU A 58 4.23 -13.53 -9.94
N GLU A 59 3.59 -14.09 -10.98
CA GLU A 59 4.09 -14.01 -12.37
C GLU A 59 4.15 -12.56 -12.91
N PHE A 60 3.36 -11.66 -12.33
CA PHE A 60 3.36 -10.23 -12.63
C PHE A 60 4.15 -9.41 -11.60
N GLY A 61 4.91 -10.07 -10.71
CA GLY A 61 5.72 -9.44 -9.68
C GLY A 61 4.97 -9.02 -8.42
N GLY A 62 3.72 -9.48 -8.25
CA GLY A 62 2.96 -9.30 -7.02
C GLY A 62 3.31 -10.32 -5.94
N SER A 63 2.63 -10.25 -4.79
CA SER A 63 2.83 -11.18 -3.67
C SER A 63 1.81 -12.32 -3.61
N GLY A 64 0.78 -12.32 -4.46
CA GLY A 64 -0.28 -13.32 -4.45
C GLY A 64 -1.14 -13.33 -3.18
N VAL A 65 -1.05 -12.31 -2.33
CA VAL A 65 -1.73 -12.26 -1.03
C VAL A 65 -3.20 -11.96 -1.23
N THR A 66 -4.06 -12.95 -0.97
CA THR A 66 -5.52 -12.81 -1.03
C THR A 66 -6.15 -12.42 0.31
N ASP A 67 -5.37 -12.42 1.39
CA ASP A 67 -5.85 -12.03 2.72
C ASP A 67 -5.95 -10.50 2.86
N TYR A 68 -7.19 -10.01 2.81
CA TYR A 68 -7.47 -8.57 2.88
C TYR A 68 -7.08 -7.91 4.21
N ARG A 69 -6.79 -8.69 5.26
CA ARG A 69 -6.28 -8.14 6.53
C ARG A 69 -4.95 -7.41 6.34
N PHE A 70 -4.11 -7.80 5.38
CA PHE A 70 -2.89 -7.06 5.04
C PHE A 70 -3.21 -5.67 4.45
N ARG A 71 -4.21 -5.55 3.57
CA ARG A 71 -4.71 -4.25 3.09
C ARG A 71 -5.24 -3.39 4.23
N TYR A 72 -5.97 -4.01 5.16
CA TYR A 72 -6.48 -3.31 6.33
C TYR A 72 -5.36 -2.79 7.23
N VAL A 73 -4.26 -3.55 7.42
CA VAL A 73 -3.05 -3.06 8.11
C VAL A 73 -2.51 -1.78 7.46
N VAL A 74 -2.41 -1.74 6.11
CA VAL A 74 -1.95 -0.52 5.40
C VAL A 74 -2.87 0.66 5.71
N ALA A 75 -4.19 0.46 5.61
CA ALA A 75 -5.17 1.51 5.87
C ALA A 75 -5.08 2.06 7.31
N GLU A 76 -4.85 1.19 8.30
CA GLU A 76 -4.68 1.60 9.69
C GLU A 76 -3.42 2.44 9.91
N GLU A 77 -2.29 2.04 9.33
CA GLU A 77 -1.04 2.77 9.48
C GLU A 77 -1.09 4.14 8.77
N ILE A 78 -1.71 4.20 7.58
CA ILE A 78 -2.01 5.46 6.88
C ILE A 78 -2.88 6.39 7.73
N ALA A 79 -3.94 5.84 8.34
CA ALA A 79 -4.85 6.62 9.18
C ALA A 79 -4.12 7.17 10.42
N ARG A 80 -3.17 6.42 10.98
CA ARG A 80 -2.40 6.84 12.14
C ARG A 80 -1.47 8.02 11.82
N THR A 81 -0.81 8.01 10.67
CA THR A 81 0.11 9.09 10.25
C THR A 81 -0.61 10.27 9.60
N ALA A 82 -1.94 10.16 9.40
CA ALA A 82 -2.77 11.14 8.69
C ALA A 82 -2.28 11.45 7.26
N THR A 83 -1.56 10.51 6.63
CA THR A 83 -1.05 10.64 5.25
C THR A 83 -2.09 10.18 4.22
N THR A 84 -3.31 10.68 4.34
CA THR A 84 -4.51 10.15 3.67
C THR A 84 -4.53 10.35 2.15
N SER A 85 -3.93 11.42 1.62
CA SER A 85 -3.83 11.64 0.16
C SER A 85 -2.97 10.57 -0.51
N PHE A 86 -1.85 10.18 0.14
CA PHE A 86 -1.03 9.06 -0.33
C PHE A 86 -1.77 7.72 -0.18
N GLY A 87 -2.43 7.51 0.97
CA GLY A 87 -3.24 6.32 1.20
C GLY A 87 -4.37 6.13 0.19
N SER A 88 -5.03 7.23 -0.21
CA SER A 88 -6.04 7.23 -1.27
C SER A 88 -5.45 6.71 -2.58
N GLY A 89 -4.30 7.23 -3.00
CA GLY A 89 -3.60 6.72 -4.19
C GLY A 89 -3.25 5.23 -4.08
N LEU A 90 -2.71 4.78 -2.94
CA LEU A 90 -2.43 3.35 -2.73
C LEU A 90 -3.67 2.47 -2.85
N SER A 91 -4.82 2.91 -2.29
CA SER A 91 -6.07 2.15 -2.42
C SER A 91 -6.55 2.05 -3.86
N VAL A 92 -6.42 3.12 -4.65
CA VAL A 92 -6.77 3.08 -6.07
C VAL A 92 -5.89 2.09 -6.83
N HIS A 93 -4.60 2.00 -6.52
CA HIS A 93 -3.72 0.99 -7.14
C HIS A 93 -4.13 -0.43 -6.77
N ASP A 94 -4.19 -0.75 -5.49
CA ASP A 94 -4.29 -2.14 -5.00
C ASP A 94 -5.71 -2.68 -4.91
N ASP A 95 -6.70 -1.82 -4.69
CA ASP A 95 -8.08 -2.23 -4.46
C ASP A 95 -8.96 -2.01 -5.71
N ILE A 96 -8.46 -1.29 -6.73
CA ILE A 96 -9.21 -0.97 -7.94
C ILE A 96 -8.44 -1.34 -9.22
N VAL A 97 -7.36 -0.63 -9.53
CA VAL A 97 -6.71 -0.71 -10.86
C VAL A 97 -6.08 -2.08 -11.08
N ILE A 98 -5.21 -2.53 -10.18
CA ILE A 98 -4.52 -3.81 -10.32
C ILE A 98 -5.52 -4.98 -10.36
N PRO A 99 -6.50 -5.09 -9.44
CA PRO A 99 -7.51 -6.15 -9.52
C PRO A 99 -8.30 -6.13 -10.83
N TYR A 100 -8.62 -4.96 -11.40
CA TYR A 100 -9.33 -4.91 -12.67
C TYR A 100 -8.49 -5.44 -13.82
N ILE A 101 -7.21 -5.09 -13.89
CA ILE A 101 -6.31 -5.62 -14.94
C ILE A 101 -6.16 -7.13 -14.76
N VAL A 102 -5.85 -7.60 -13.55
CA VAL A 102 -5.65 -9.03 -13.28
C VAL A 102 -6.90 -9.87 -13.57
N ASN A 103 -8.10 -9.37 -13.26
CA ASN A 103 -9.32 -10.16 -13.38
C ASN A 103 -10.06 -10.00 -14.72
N LEU A 104 -9.87 -8.86 -15.42
CA LEU A 104 -10.63 -8.50 -16.62
C LEU A 104 -9.75 -8.29 -17.86
N GLY A 105 -8.43 -8.18 -17.68
CA GLY A 105 -7.46 -8.07 -18.76
C GLY A 105 -7.24 -9.37 -19.51
N THR A 106 -6.68 -9.27 -20.72
CA THR A 106 -6.12 -10.41 -21.44
C THR A 106 -4.67 -10.65 -20.99
N ASP A 107 -4.09 -11.80 -21.32
CA ASP A 107 -2.68 -12.11 -20.98
C ASP A 107 -1.66 -11.09 -21.51
N GLU A 108 -2.00 -10.32 -22.55
CA GLU A 108 -1.15 -9.26 -23.12
C GLU A 108 -1.25 -7.92 -22.35
N GLN A 109 -2.35 -7.68 -21.63
CA GLN A 109 -2.69 -6.40 -20.98
C GLN A 109 -2.25 -6.36 -19.52
#